data_AF-A0A7G2TIP2-F1
#
_entry.id   AF-A0A7G2TIP2-F1
#
_cell.length_a   1.000
_cell.length_b   1.000
_cell.length_c   1.000
_cell.angle_alpha   90.00
_cell.angle_beta   90.00
_cell.angle_gamma   90.00
#
_symmetry.space_group_name_H-M   'P 1'
#
loop_
_entity.id
_entity.type
_entity.pdbx_description
1 polymer ?
#
loop_
_entity_poly.entity_id
_entity_poly.type
_entity_poly.pdbx_seq_one_letter_code
_entity_poly.pdbx_strand_id
1 'polypeptide(L)'
;MTAFAAKTGGLIADALPVERPLVGYIRSEHRGVGDIVLSTVAERLIAQGVRVHGAIQVNRDRHDGRRCDMDIRILPEGSEIRVSQSLGLGARGCRLDSGALEMAVARVGASFGPAADLLIVNKFGKQEACGAGFRTLIGEAITLGVPVLTCVNALNQEAFDQFSAGLQMRLDACETTLNDWYMSLRQPP
;
A
#
# COMPACT_ATOMS: atom_id res chain seq x y z
N MET A 1 -57.00 -13.89 -32.59
CA MET A 1 -56.55 -14.01 -31.19
C MET A 1 -55.12 -14.57 -31.24
N THR A 2 -54.06 -13.74 -31.36
CA THR A 2 -53.30 -13.08 -30.25
C THR A 2 -52.68 -14.15 -29.32
N ALA A 3 -51.41 -14.21 -28.90
CA ALA A 3 -50.11 -13.57 -29.18
C ALA A 3 -49.04 -14.30 -28.32
N PHE A 4 -47.76 -14.17 -28.71
CA PHE A 4 -46.55 -14.03 -27.87
C PHE A 4 -46.06 -15.12 -26.88
N ALA A 5 -44.71 -15.16 -26.81
CA ALA A 5 -43.81 -16.06 -26.10
C ALA A 5 -43.75 -15.87 -24.57
N ALA A 6 -43.20 -16.87 -23.85
CA ALA A 6 -42.50 -16.63 -22.59
C ALA A 6 -41.35 -17.63 -22.36
N LYS A 7 -40.25 -17.03 -21.92
CA LYS A 7 -38.91 -17.52 -21.58
C LYS A 7 -38.89 -18.01 -20.13
N THR A 8 -38.07 -19.00 -19.81
CA THR A 8 -37.47 -19.22 -18.47
C THR A 8 -36.22 -20.07 -18.71
N GLY A 9 -34.98 -19.59 -18.62
CA GLY A 9 -34.46 -18.48 -17.81
C GLY A 9 -34.19 -18.98 -16.40
N GLY A 10 -33.03 -19.59 -16.17
CA GLY A 10 -32.64 -20.17 -14.88
C GLY A 10 -31.13 -20.33 -14.76
N LEU A 11 -30.45 -19.19 -14.56
CA LEU A 11 -29.21 -19.00 -13.81
C LEU A 11 -28.03 -19.91 -14.17
N ILE A 12 -27.32 -19.51 -15.23
CA ILE A 12 -25.85 -19.58 -15.22
C ILE A 12 -25.39 -18.83 -13.98
N ALA A 13 -24.71 -19.52 -13.07
CA ALA A 13 -23.91 -18.88 -12.05
C ALA A 13 -22.84 -18.07 -12.79
N ASP A 14 -23.04 -16.75 -12.87
CA ASP A 14 -22.01 -15.84 -13.32
C ASP A 14 -20.81 -16.07 -12.41
N ALA A 15 -19.76 -16.67 -12.96
CA ALA A 15 -18.46 -16.64 -12.35
C ALA A 15 -18.14 -15.15 -12.11
N LEU A 16 -18.00 -14.77 -10.85
CA LEU A 16 -17.58 -13.44 -10.45
C LEU A 16 -16.38 -13.05 -11.34
N PRO A 17 -16.43 -11.89 -12.04
CA PRO A 17 -15.36 -11.50 -12.92
C PRO A 17 -14.07 -11.51 -12.11
N VAL A 18 -13.03 -12.18 -12.63
CA VAL A 18 -11.69 -12.27 -12.02
C VAL A 18 -11.38 -10.94 -11.35
N GLU A 19 -11.44 -10.92 -10.01
CA GLU A 19 -11.42 -9.67 -9.23
C GLU A 19 -10.13 -8.94 -9.62
N ARG A 20 -10.27 -7.73 -10.17
CA ARG A 20 -9.12 -6.92 -10.58
C ARG A 20 -8.18 -6.82 -9.37
N PRO A 21 -6.86 -7.07 -9.52
CA PRO A 21 -5.96 -7.06 -8.39
C PRO A 21 -6.00 -5.67 -7.74
N LEU A 22 -6.38 -5.62 -6.46
CA LEU A 22 -6.45 -4.39 -5.69
C LEU A 22 -5.13 -4.03 -5.03
N VAL A 23 -4.16 -4.96 -4.96
CA VAL A 23 -2.88 -4.73 -4.28
C VAL A 23 -1.72 -4.88 -5.26
N GLY A 24 -1.20 -3.76 -5.75
CA GLY A 24 0.06 -3.74 -6.48
C GLY A 24 1.23 -3.76 -5.49
N TYR A 25 2.21 -4.64 -5.69
CA TYR A 25 3.37 -4.68 -4.81
C TYR A 25 4.69 -4.85 -5.54
N ILE A 26 5.73 -4.20 -5.02
CA ILE A 26 7.11 -4.38 -5.46
C ILE A 26 7.90 -5.18 -4.42
N ARG A 27 8.97 -5.86 -4.84
CA ARG A 27 9.89 -6.52 -3.91
C ARG A 27 11.05 -5.60 -3.54
N SER A 28 11.37 -5.51 -2.26
CA SER A 28 12.57 -4.80 -1.81
C SER A 28 13.81 -5.69 -2.00
N GLU A 29 14.37 -5.73 -3.21
CA GLU A 29 15.59 -6.48 -3.51
C GLU A 29 16.84 -5.77 -2.96
N HIS A 30 16.84 -4.44 -3.02
CA HIS A 30 17.85 -3.57 -2.42
C HIS A 30 17.22 -2.62 -1.40
N ARG A 31 17.97 -2.28 -0.35
CA ARG A 31 17.54 -1.32 0.67
C ARG A 31 17.32 0.04 0.01
N GLY A 32 16.21 0.70 0.33
CA GLY A 32 15.91 2.07 -0.11
C GLY A 32 15.28 2.20 -1.50
N VAL A 33 15.46 1.24 -2.40
CA VAL A 33 14.91 1.32 -3.77
C VAL A 33 13.38 1.39 -3.75
N GLY A 34 12.72 0.51 -2.98
CA GLY A 34 11.26 0.53 -2.87
C GLY A 34 10.73 1.82 -2.25
N ASP A 35 11.44 2.37 -1.26
CA ASP A 35 11.08 3.61 -0.58
C ASP A 35 11.10 4.80 -1.57
N ILE A 36 12.15 4.88 -2.39
CA ILE A 36 12.30 5.91 -3.44
C ILE A 36 11.19 5.78 -4.47
N VAL A 37 10.98 4.58 -5.03
CA VAL A 37 10.00 4.35 -6.09
C VAL A 37 8.59 4.69 -5.63
N LEU A 38 8.18 4.23 -4.44
CA LEU A 38 6.85 4.55 -3.90
C LEU A 38 6.67 6.04 -3.61
N SER A 39 7.72 6.72 -3.14
CA SER A 39 7.67 8.17 -2.88
C SER A 39 7.50 8.95 -4.18
N THR A 40 8.27 8.64 -5.22
CA THR A 40 8.18 9.30 -6.52
C THR A 40 6.82 9.08 -7.17
N VAL A 41 6.29 7.86 -7.12
CA VAL A 41 4.94 7.55 -7.64
C VAL A 41 3.87 8.33 -6.87
N ALA A 42 3.95 8.39 -5.54
CA ALA A 42 3.00 9.14 -4.73
C ALA A 42 2.97 10.62 -5.13
N GLU A 43 4.13 11.26 -5.22
CA GLU A 43 4.25 12.67 -5.59
C GLU A 43 3.70 12.95 -6.99
N ARG A 44 4.02 12.08 -7.95
CA ARG A 44 3.54 12.20 -9.32
C ARG A 44 2.01 12.08 -9.40
N LEU A 45 1.41 11.10 -8.73
CA LEU A 45 -0.03 10.90 -8.75
C LEU A 45 -0.77 12.03 -8.03
N ILE A 46 -0.26 12.51 -6.89
CA ILE A 46 -0.80 13.67 -6.18
C ILE A 46 -0.78 14.91 -7.09
N ALA A 47 0.34 15.15 -7.79
CA ALA A 47 0.46 16.27 -8.73
C ALA A 47 -0.54 16.17 -9.92
N GLN A 48 -1.04 14.98 -10.22
CA GLN A 48 -2.09 14.72 -11.23
C GLN A 48 -3.51 14.81 -10.65
N GLY A 49 -3.66 15.22 -9.38
CA GLY A 49 -4.96 15.37 -8.71
C GLY A 49 -5.55 14.05 -8.18
N VAL A 50 -4.75 12.99 -8.08
CA VAL A 50 -5.17 11.73 -7.46
C VAL A 50 -5.23 11.92 -5.94
N ARG A 51 -6.33 11.51 -5.30
CA ARG A 51 -6.48 11.53 -3.83
C ARG A 51 -5.73 10.36 -3.22
N VAL A 52 -4.41 10.50 -3.12
CA VAL A 52 -3.52 9.51 -2.54
C VAL A 52 -3.47 9.68 -1.02
N HIS A 53 -3.77 8.61 -0.30
CA HIS A 53 -3.63 8.52 1.16
C HIS A 53 -2.54 7.50 1.51
N GLY A 54 -2.00 7.60 2.72
CA GLY A 54 -1.02 6.63 3.22
C GLY A 54 0.22 7.25 3.80
N ALA A 55 1.31 6.51 3.76
CA ALA A 55 2.60 6.94 4.28
C ALA A 55 3.74 6.42 3.42
N ILE A 56 4.66 7.33 3.09
CA ILE A 56 5.89 7.04 2.34
C ILE A 56 7.10 7.38 3.21
N GLN A 57 8.22 6.66 3.03
CA GLN A 57 9.43 6.93 3.79
C GLN A 57 10.21 8.08 3.18
N VAL A 58 10.62 9.03 4.04
CA VAL A 58 11.51 10.13 3.67
C VAL A 58 12.94 9.71 3.95
N ASN A 59 13.70 9.46 2.89
CA ASN A 59 15.10 9.12 2.99
C ASN A 59 15.93 10.40 3.13
N ARG A 60 16.45 10.67 4.33
CA ARG A 60 17.41 11.75 4.57
C ARG A 60 18.82 11.18 4.62
N ASP A 61 19.72 11.74 3.81
CA ASP A 61 21.15 11.43 3.91
C ASP A 61 21.69 11.89 5.26
N ARG A 62 22.19 10.95 6.05
CA ARG A 62 22.92 11.25 7.28
C ARG A 62 24.41 11.31 6.97
N HIS A 63 25.01 12.48 7.16
CA HIS A 63 26.47 12.68 7.05
C HIS A 63 27.28 11.93 8.14
N ASP A 64 26.64 11.34 9.15
CA ASP A 64 27.32 10.81 10.35
C ASP A 64 27.60 9.30 10.33
N GLY A 65 27.31 8.59 9.23
CA GLY A 65 27.63 7.16 9.07
C GLY A 65 26.87 6.21 10.01
N ARG A 66 25.91 6.70 10.80
CA ARG A 66 25.04 5.89 11.66
C ARG A 66 23.89 5.30 10.83
N ARG A 67 23.33 4.16 11.28
CA ARG A 67 22.14 3.56 10.64
C ARG A 67 21.06 4.64 10.47
N CYS A 68 20.57 4.81 9.24
CA CYS A 68 19.59 5.83 8.91
C CYS A 68 18.39 5.78 9.86
N ASP A 69 18.05 6.93 10.43
CA ASP A 69 16.73 7.12 11.04
C ASP A 69 15.68 6.94 9.94
N MET A 70 14.52 6.39 10.31
CA MET A 70 13.40 6.20 9.40
C MET A 70 12.34 7.23 9.74
N ASP A 71 12.10 8.15 8.81
CA ASP A 71 11.03 9.13 8.86
C ASP A 71 9.97 8.73 7.82
N ILE A 72 8.69 8.89 8.14
CA ILE A 72 7.60 8.73 7.17
C ILE A 72 6.81 10.03 7.05
N ARG A 73 6.38 10.36 5.85
CA ARG A 73 5.47 11.47 5.58
C ARG A 73 4.05 10.93 5.37
N ILE A 74 3.10 11.53 6.06
CA ILE A 74 1.67 11.24 5.85
C ILE A 74 1.23 11.92 4.55
N LEU A 75 0.57 11.17 3.66
CA LEU A 75 0.06 11.69 2.39
C LEU A 75 -1.36 12.28 2.58
N PRO A 76 -1.77 13.27 1.75
CA PRO A 76 -1.02 13.85 0.62
C PRO A 76 -0.01 14.96 1.01
N GLU A 77 -0.32 15.87 1.95
CA GLU A 77 0.59 16.95 2.40
C GLU A 77 0.84 16.95 3.92
N GLY A 78 0.81 15.78 4.56
CA GLY A 78 0.88 15.64 6.00
C GLY A 78 2.29 15.78 6.60
N SER A 79 2.32 15.82 7.93
CA SER A 79 3.55 15.92 8.74
C SER A 79 4.44 14.70 8.59
N GLU A 80 5.75 14.92 8.72
CA GLU A 80 6.72 13.83 8.90
C GLU A 80 6.71 13.32 10.35
N ILE A 81 6.85 12.00 10.51
CA ILE A 81 6.92 11.31 11.80
C ILE A 81 8.15 10.41 11.79
N ARG A 82 9.01 10.60 12.80
CA ARG A 82 10.12 9.69 13.10
C ARG A 82 9.56 8.37 13.60
N VAL A 83 9.75 7.30 12.82
CA VAL A 83 9.33 5.93 13.18
C VAL A 83 10.51 5.04 13.56
N SER A 84 11.70 5.61 13.73
CA SER A 84 12.85 4.90 14.30
C SER A 84 13.28 5.46 15.65
N GLN A 85 13.61 4.57 16.57
CA GLN A 85 14.16 4.86 17.89
C GLN A 85 15.61 4.37 18.03
N SER A 86 16.34 4.96 18.98
CA SER A 86 17.65 4.47 19.41
C SER A 86 17.47 3.39 20.48
N LEU A 87 18.05 2.22 20.27
CA LEU A 87 18.00 1.11 21.22
C LEU A 87 19.23 1.05 22.16
N GLY A 88 20.09 2.06 22.11
CA GLY A 88 21.35 2.10 22.86
C GLY A 88 22.54 1.46 22.14
N LEU A 89 23.72 1.59 22.75
CA LEU A 89 24.99 1.08 22.19
C LEU A 89 24.97 -0.46 22.15
N GLY A 90 25.31 -1.04 20.99
CA GLY A 90 25.43 -2.49 20.81
C GLY A 90 24.13 -3.24 20.50
N ALA A 91 22.97 -2.58 20.51
CA ALA A 91 21.70 -3.21 20.18
C ALA A 91 21.62 -3.62 18.70
N ARG A 92 21.25 -4.88 18.43
CA ARG A 92 21.04 -5.43 17.07
C ARG A 92 19.56 -5.54 16.67
N GLY A 93 18.65 -5.16 17.57
CA GLY A 93 17.21 -5.26 17.38
C GLY A 93 16.60 -4.29 16.37
N CYS A 94 15.33 -4.49 16.06
CA CYS A 94 14.57 -3.61 15.16
C CYS A 94 14.42 -2.22 15.78
N ARG A 95 14.94 -1.18 15.11
CA ARG A 95 14.85 0.22 15.56
C ARG A 95 13.47 0.83 15.35
N LEU A 96 12.49 0.10 14.81
CA LEU A 96 11.16 0.62 14.58
C LEU A 96 10.53 1.01 15.92
N ASP A 97 9.97 2.21 15.98
CA ASP A 97 9.14 2.69 17.08
C ASP A 97 7.68 2.36 16.73
N SER A 98 7.15 1.31 17.37
CA SER A 98 5.78 0.87 17.16
C SER A 98 4.76 1.95 17.56
N GLY A 99 5.02 2.74 18.61
CA GLY A 99 4.09 3.79 19.04
C GLY A 99 4.01 4.92 18.00
N ALA A 100 5.15 5.33 17.45
CA ALA A 100 5.19 6.30 16.36
C ALA A 100 4.54 5.77 15.07
N LEU A 101 4.70 4.48 14.77
CA LEU A 101 4.04 3.85 13.64
C LEU A 101 2.51 3.84 13.82
N GLU A 102 2.01 3.45 14.99
CA GLU A 102 0.57 3.44 15.28
C GLU A 102 -0.03 4.87 15.22
N MET A 103 0.72 5.89 15.67
CA MET A 103 0.30 7.29 15.51
C MET A 103 0.18 7.67 14.02
N ALA A 104 1.08 7.18 13.17
CA ALA A 104 0.99 7.41 11.74
C ALA A 104 -0.22 6.69 11.13
N VAL A 105 -0.46 5.43 11.49
CA VAL A 105 -1.65 4.65 11.06
C VAL A 105 -2.93 5.39 11.43
N ALA A 106 -3.05 5.86 12.67
CA ALA A 106 -4.22 6.62 13.12
C ALA A 106 -4.43 7.92 12.33
N ARG A 107 -3.34 8.64 11.99
CA ARG A 107 -3.43 9.87 11.18
C ARG A 107 -3.86 9.61 9.75
N VAL A 108 -3.37 8.53 9.12
CA VAL A 108 -3.85 8.15 7.79
C VAL A 108 -5.31 7.71 7.87
N GLY A 109 -5.66 6.85 8.83
CA GLY A 109 -7.03 6.36 9.00
C GLY A 109 -8.05 7.49 9.21
N ALA A 110 -7.67 8.57 9.89
CA ALA A 110 -8.54 9.72 10.10
C ALA A 110 -8.88 10.52 8.83
N SER A 111 -8.05 10.43 7.78
CA SER A 111 -8.30 11.08 6.48
C SER A 111 -8.73 10.11 5.39
N PHE A 112 -8.52 8.81 5.57
CA PHE A 112 -8.87 7.76 4.63
C PHE A 112 -10.38 7.49 4.61
N GLY A 113 -10.91 7.10 3.46
CA GLY A 113 -12.30 6.75 3.31
C GLY A 113 -12.70 6.45 1.87
N PRO A 114 -14.00 6.31 1.57
CA PRO A 114 -14.51 5.90 0.24
C PRO A 114 -14.16 6.86 -0.90
N ALA A 115 -13.76 8.09 -0.56
CA ALA A 115 -13.32 9.09 -1.53
C ALA A 115 -11.82 8.97 -1.86
N ALA A 116 -11.06 8.07 -1.22
CA ALA A 116 -9.66 7.84 -1.58
C ALA A 116 -9.58 7.17 -2.96
N ASP A 117 -8.63 7.61 -3.78
CA ASP A 117 -8.39 7.00 -5.09
C ASP A 117 -7.29 5.93 -5.02
N LEU A 118 -6.39 6.01 -4.03
CA LEU A 118 -5.25 5.11 -3.87
C LEU A 118 -4.73 5.17 -2.42
N LEU A 119 -4.39 4.01 -1.87
CA LEU A 119 -3.61 3.90 -0.63
C LEU A 119 -2.16 3.51 -0.97
N ILE A 120 -1.18 4.25 -0.45
CA ILE A 120 0.24 3.89 -0.56
C ILE A 120 0.80 3.63 0.84
N VAL A 121 1.28 2.41 1.07
CA VAL A 121 1.95 2.04 2.33
C VAL A 121 3.39 1.67 2.00
N ASN A 122 4.35 2.37 2.60
CA ASN A 122 5.76 2.19 2.31
C ASN A 122 6.21 0.72 2.32
N LYS A 123 5.74 -0.08 3.30
CA LYS A 123 6.13 -1.48 3.41
C LYS A 123 5.10 -2.35 4.14
N PHE A 124 4.81 -3.52 3.60
CA PHE A 124 4.27 -4.65 4.36
C PHE A 124 5.44 -5.41 5.00
N GLY A 125 5.62 -5.19 6.30
CA GLY A 125 6.74 -5.69 7.07
C GLY A 125 6.33 -6.63 8.20
N LYS A 126 7.19 -6.70 9.21
CA LYS A 126 6.95 -7.56 10.39
C LYS A 126 5.72 -7.11 11.18
N GLN A 127 5.45 -5.80 11.27
CA GLN A 127 4.28 -5.32 12.02
C GLN A 127 3.00 -5.79 11.35
N GLU A 128 2.91 -5.62 10.03
CA GLU A 128 1.74 -6.01 9.24
C GLU A 128 1.56 -7.54 9.21
N ALA A 129 2.65 -8.30 9.06
CA ALA A 129 2.61 -9.76 9.16
C ALA A 129 2.10 -10.25 10.52
N CYS A 130 2.33 -9.50 11.60
CA CYS A 130 1.87 -9.82 12.95
C CYS A 130 0.48 -9.26 13.30
N GLY A 131 -0.25 -8.65 12.35
CA GLY A 131 -1.58 -8.10 12.63
C GLY A 131 -1.61 -6.62 13.05
N ALA A 132 -0.47 -5.93 13.06
CA ALA A 132 -0.34 -4.56 13.53
C ALA A 132 0.00 -3.57 12.39
N GLY A 133 0.29 -2.31 12.73
CA GLY A 133 0.69 -1.30 11.75
C GLY A 133 -0.41 -1.04 10.71
N PHE A 134 -0.01 -0.92 9.45
CA PHE A 134 -0.94 -0.55 8.38
C PHE A 134 -1.88 -1.68 7.93
N ARG A 135 -1.76 -2.90 8.48
CA ARG A 135 -2.48 -4.08 8.00
C ARG A 135 -4.00 -3.88 7.98
N THR A 136 -4.57 -3.32 9.04
CA THR A 136 -6.01 -3.06 9.13
C THR A 136 -6.46 -2.09 8.06
N LEU A 137 -5.71 -1.00 7.86
CA LEU A 137 -6.02 0.01 6.85
C LEU A 137 -5.89 -0.53 5.42
N ILE A 138 -4.92 -1.42 5.16
CA ILE A 138 -4.81 -2.11 3.86
C ILE A 138 -6.05 -2.99 3.62
N GLY A 139 -6.53 -3.71 4.64
CA GLY A 139 -7.75 -4.51 4.55
C GLY A 139 -9.01 -3.66 4.32
N GLU A 140 -9.08 -2.49 4.96
CA GLU A 140 -10.16 -1.53 4.75
C GLU A 140 -10.16 -0.99 3.32
N ALA A 141 -8.99 -0.62 2.78
CA ALA A 141 -8.86 -0.18 1.40
C ALA A 141 -9.35 -1.24 0.41
N ILE A 142 -8.94 -2.50 0.61
CA ILE A 142 -9.42 -3.63 -0.20
C ILE A 142 -10.95 -3.75 -0.13
N THR A 143 -11.53 -3.65 1.06
CA THR A 143 -12.99 -3.73 1.26
C THR A 143 -13.75 -2.59 0.58
N LEU A 144 -13.16 -1.40 0.54
CA LEU A 144 -13.71 -0.23 -0.15
C LEU A 144 -13.46 -0.26 -1.67
N GLY A 145 -12.74 -1.25 -2.19
CA GLY A 145 -12.32 -1.30 -3.59
C GLY A 145 -11.27 -0.25 -3.95
N VAL A 146 -10.60 0.33 -2.96
CA VAL A 146 -9.51 1.30 -3.15
C VAL A 146 -8.21 0.53 -3.42
N PRO A 147 -7.53 0.77 -4.55
CA PRO A 147 -6.26 0.12 -4.85
C PRO A 147 -5.20 0.47 -3.80
N VAL A 148 -4.25 -0.44 -3.60
CA VAL A 148 -3.14 -0.32 -2.66
C VAL A 148 -1.82 -0.53 -3.39
N LEU A 149 -0.85 0.35 -3.16
CA LEU A 149 0.56 0.12 -3.52
C LEU A 149 1.40 -0.08 -2.26
N THR A 150 2.23 -1.12 -2.27
CA THR A 150 3.19 -1.36 -1.18
C THR A 150 4.46 -2.06 -1.63
N CYS A 151 5.41 -2.18 -0.71
CA CYS A 151 6.64 -2.94 -0.89
C CYS A 151 6.70 -4.11 0.09
N VAL A 152 7.16 -5.27 -0.38
CA VAL A 152 7.26 -6.49 0.44
C VAL A 152 8.69 -6.99 0.42
N ASN A 153 9.24 -7.37 1.58
CA ASN A 153 10.54 -8.03 1.65
C ASN A 153 10.38 -9.55 1.63
N ALA A 154 11.45 -10.26 1.23
CA ALA A 154 11.44 -11.71 1.13
C ALA A 154 10.99 -12.42 2.42
N LEU A 155 11.34 -11.87 3.60
CA LEU A 155 11.00 -12.44 4.90
C LEU A 155 9.49 -12.41 5.22
N ASN A 156 8.73 -11.47 4.66
CA ASN A 156 7.29 -11.35 4.93
C ASN A 156 6.45 -11.73 3.69
N GLN A 157 7.06 -12.33 2.66
CA GLN A 157 6.37 -12.69 1.41
C GLN A 157 5.21 -13.65 1.68
N GLU A 158 5.45 -14.73 2.43
CA GLU A 158 4.41 -15.72 2.73
C GLU A 158 3.24 -15.12 3.51
N ALA A 159 3.54 -14.30 4.53
CA ALA A 159 2.51 -13.62 5.31
C ALA A 159 1.71 -12.62 4.46
N PHE A 160 2.36 -11.93 3.52
CA PHE A 160 1.71 -11.03 2.59
C PHE A 160 0.81 -11.79 1.60
N ASP A 161 1.27 -12.92 1.06
CA ASP A 161 0.50 -13.74 0.12
C ASP A 161 -0.75 -14.32 0.79
N GLN A 162 -0.64 -14.77 2.05
CA GLN A 162 -1.78 -15.21 2.85
C GLN A 162 -2.75 -14.05 3.15
N PHE A 163 -2.23 -12.86 3.45
CA PHE A 163 -3.06 -11.68 3.74
C PHE A 163 -3.83 -11.21 2.51
N SER A 164 -3.18 -11.14 1.36
CA SER A 164 -3.75 -10.59 0.13
C SER A 164 -4.59 -11.59 -0.67
N ALA A 165 -4.44 -12.89 -0.39
CA ALA A 165 -5.38 -13.95 -0.80
C ALA A 165 -5.74 -13.98 -2.30
N GLY A 166 -4.80 -13.63 -3.18
CA GLY A 166 -4.98 -13.63 -4.64
C GLY A 166 -5.32 -12.26 -5.24
N LEU A 167 -5.51 -11.23 -4.40
CA LEU A 167 -5.76 -9.85 -4.83
C LEU A 167 -4.48 -9.09 -5.18
N GLN A 168 -3.30 -9.69 -4.95
CA GLN A 168 -2.01 -9.09 -5.19
C GLN A 168 -1.50 -9.29 -6.61
N MET A 169 -0.87 -8.25 -7.15
CA MET A 169 -0.11 -8.29 -8.41
C MET A 169 1.32 -7.81 -8.14
N ARG A 170 2.30 -8.65 -8.48
CA ARG A 170 3.70 -8.25 -8.43
C ARG A 170 3.97 -7.28 -9.57
N LEU A 171 4.58 -6.15 -9.23
CA LEU A 171 5.02 -5.12 -10.15
C LEU A 171 6.54 -5.03 -10.11
N ASP A 172 7.12 -4.58 -11.22
CA ASP A 172 8.53 -4.19 -11.25
C ASP A 172 8.73 -2.93 -10.40
N ALA A 173 9.86 -2.83 -9.71
CA ALA A 173 10.22 -1.70 -8.87
C ALA A 173 10.63 -0.49 -9.70
N CYS A 174 9.71 0.03 -10.52
CA CYS A 174 9.92 1.20 -11.35
C CYS A 174 8.67 2.09 -11.35
N GLU A 175 8.90 3.40 -11.44
CA GLU A 175 7.84 4.41 -11.37
C GLU A 175 6.80 4.21 -12.48
N THR A 176 7.24 3.98 -13.72
CA THR A 176 6.36 3.81 -14.88
C THR A 176 5.41 2.64 -14.70
N THR A 177 5.91 1.48 -14.26
CA THR A 177 5.07 0.28 -14.04
C THR A 177 3.99 0.52 -12.99
N LEU A 178 4.33 1.19 -11.88
CA LEU A 178 3.39 1.45 -10.80
C LEU A 178 2.32 2.47 -11.21
N ASN A 179 2.74 3.53 -11.90
CA ASN A 179 1.83 4.52 -12.45
C ASN A 179 0.88 3.90 -13.49
N ASP A 180 1.41 3.12 -14.42
CA ASP A 180 0.62 2.51 -15.50
C ASP A 180 -0.37 1.49 -14.95
N TRP A 181 0.04 0.70 -13.95
CA TRP A 181 -0.86 -0.19 -13.23
C TRP A 181 -2.03 0.60 -12.62
N TYR A 182 -1.73 1.66 -11.87
CA TYR A 182 -2.78 2.50 -11.26
C TYR A 182 -3.71 3.12 -12.32
N MET A 183 -3.15 3.64 -13.42
CA MET A 183 -3.94 4.22 -14.50
C MET A 183 -4.83 3.19 -15.20
N SER A 184 -4.38 1.95 -15.34
CA SER A 184 -5.20 0.86 -15.91
C SER A 184 -6.45 0.57 -15.07
N LEU A 185 -6.42 0.83 -13.77
CA LEU A 185 -7.56 0.66 -12.86
C LEU A 185 -8.60 1.79 -12.97
N ARG A 186 -8.18 2.98 -13.41
CA ARG A 186 -9.06 4.16 -13.55
C ARG A 186 -9.94 4.15 -14.78
N GLN A 187 -9.66 3.29 -15.77
CA GLN A 187 -10.49 3.24 -16.97
C GLN A 187 -11.90 2.76 -16.58
N PRO A 188 -12.95 3.56 -16.87
CA PRO A 188 -14.30 3.06 -16.74
C PRO A 188 -14.47 1.85 -17.68
N PRO A 189 -15.32 0.87 -17.31
CA PRO A 189 -15.62 -0.27 -18.17
C PRO A 189 -16.12 0.17 -19.56
#